data_AF-A0A1X7HLE4-F1
#
_entry.id   AF-A0A1X7HLE4-F1
#
_cell.length_a   1.000
_cell.length_b   1.000
_cell.length_c   1.000
_cell.angle_alpha   90.00
_cell.angle_beta   90.00
_cell.angle_gamma   90.00
#
_symmetry.space_group_name_H-M   'P 1'
#
loop_
_entity.id
_entity.type
_entity.pdbx_description
1 polymer ?
#
loop_
_entity_poly.entity_id
_entity_poly.type
_entity_poly.pdbx_seq_one_letter_code
_entity_poly.pdbx_strand_id
1 'polypeptide(L)'
;MKTEWTRKIAAFFVKSDPEYESFIHQHEAKSRKEILLYLSYAVLPGLLVYLLIYPLRPLLMSLTGLSSHYVQFLVLAIMASGWHILFPLFMLKFVDKLTFKQSLVYLGFRKWDTRGLLVILPIITVLFTLLSLPYMKWIFPPLSTFLDQMPVFHMGEWHIYRQGYYDFPWPLLVIGLIGNFIGEEIYFRGYLLKKIGRLRYDWLILSVLFQFYHMWQAPINWAFIPLAVIIPCEILVKLRKNLYGAILFHVYINTVWGAVTLYLVGV
;
A
#
# COMPACT_ATOMS: atom_id res chain seq x y z
N MET A 1 -26.54 15.92 -18.24
CA MET A 1 -26.55 17.04 -17.27
C MET A 1 -26.36 16.48 -15.87
N LYS A 2 -25.33 16.89 -15.12
CA LYS A 2 -25.21 16.58 -13.68
C LYS A 2 -26.13 17.51 -12.90
N THR A 3 -27.05 16.97 -12.10
CA THR A 3 -27.95 17.79 -11.25
C THR A 3 -27.13 18.56 -10.21
N GLU A 4 -27.61 19.72 -9.75
CA GLU A 4 -26.90 20.55 -8.76
C GLU A 4 -26.52 19.75 -7.49
N TRP A 5 -27.42 18.86 -7.07
CA TRP A 5 -27.21 17.95 -5.95
C TRP A 5 -26.02 17.00 -6.14
N THR A 6 -25.87 16.41 -7.34
CA THR A 6 -24.70 15.56 -7.65
C THR A 6 -23.38 16.33 -7.61
N ARG A 7 -23.39 17.61 -7.99
CA ARG A 7 -22.20 18.48 -7.88
C ARG A 7 -21.86 18.79 -6.42
N LYS A 8 -22.86 19.05 -5.58
CA LYS A 8 -22.69 19.30 -4.14
C LYS A 8 -22.13 18.08 -3.41
N ILE A 9 -22.63 16.87 -3.71
CA ILE A 9 -22.08 15.63 -3.17
C ILE A 9 -20.65 15.40 -3.65
N ALA A 10 -20.40 15.55 -4.95
CA ALA A 10 -19.04 15.39 -5.47
C ALA A 10 -18.06 16.36 -4.79
N ALA A 11 -18.44 17.62 -4.59
CA ALA A 11 -17.61 18.61 -3.90
C ALA A 11 -17.43 18.34 -2.40
N PHE A 12 -18.33 17.58 -1.78
CA PHE A 12 -18.17 17.14 -0.39
C PHE A 12 -17.00 16.16 -0.28
N PHE A 13 -16.98 15.14 -1.14
CA PHE A 13 -15.94 14.10 -1.15
C PHE A 13 -14.64 14.53 -1.82
N VAL A 14 -14.71 15.31 -2.90
CA VAL A 14 -13.56 15.71 -3.71
C VAL A 14 -13.09 17.11 -3.30
N LYS A 15 -11.84 17.20 -2.85
CA LYS A 15 -11.19 18.48 -2.59
C LYS A 15 -10.71 19.11 -3.90
N SER A 16 -11.25 20.27 -4.27
CA SER A 16 -10.71 21.04 -5.40
C SER A 16 -9.37 21.68 -5.01
N ASP A 17 -8.37 21.53 -5.89
CA ASP A 17 -7.02 22.10 -5.70
C ASP A 17 -6.32 22.10 -7.07
N PRO A 18 -6.65 23.06 -7.96
CA PRO A 18 -6.14 23.06 -9.34
C PRO A 18 -4.63 23.24 -9.43
N GLU A 19 -4.03 23.98 -8.50
CA GLU A 19 -2.59 24.18 -8.42
C GLU A 19 -1.86 22.87 -8.17
N TYR A 20 -2.37 22.07 -7.21
CA TYR A 20 -1.83 20.74 -6.95
C TYR A 20 -1.95 19.82 -8.16
N GLU A 21 -3.12 19.78 -8.80
CA GLU A 21 -3.32 18.92 -9.98
C GLU A 21 -2.37 19.32 -11.12
N SER A 22 -2.25 20.62 -11.40
CA SER A 22 -1.32 21.12 -12.40
C SER A 22 0.12 20.73 -12.07
N PHE A 23 0.53 20.87 -10.81
CA PHE A 23 1.85 20.46 -10.35
C PHE A 23 2.08 18.95 -10.52
N ILE A 24 1.13 18.09 -10.14
CA ILE A 24 1.27 16.64 -10.32
C ILE A 24 1.37 16.29 -11.81
N HIS A 25 0.49 16.84 -12.65
CA HIS A 25 0.45 16.58 -14.10
C HIS A 25 1.77 16.89 -14.83
N GLN A 26 2.56 17.84 -14.33
CA GLN A 26 3.87 18.17 -14.90
C GLN A 26 4.90 17.04 -14.72
N HIS A 27 4.74 16.22 -13.68
CA HIS A 27 5.69 15.21 -13.24
C HIS A 27 5.20 13.76 -13.44
N GLU A 28 4.05 13.56 -14.08
CA GLU A 28 3.56 12.24 -14.49
C GLU A 28 4.41 11.67 -15.63
N ALA A 29 4.43 10.35 -15.74
CA ALA A 29 5.00 9.65 -16.88
C ALA A 29 4.35 10.11 -18.19
N LYS A 30 5.15 10.52 -19.17
CA LYS A 30 4.66 11.10 -20.42
C LYS A 30 4.50 10.07 -21.53
N SER A 31 5.33 9.03 -21.51
CA SER A 31 5.40 7.99 -22.53
C SER A 31 4.93 6.63 -22.02
N ARG A 32 4.56 5.74 -22.94
CA ARG A 32 4.22 4.34 -22.62
C ARG A 32 5.39 3.60 -21.95
N LYS A 33 6.63 3.91 -22.35
CA LYS A 33 7.84 3.31 -21.77
C LYS A 33 8.02 3.70 -20.30
N GLU A 34 7.86 4.98 -19.99
CA GLU A 34 7.90 5.46 -18.60
C GLU A 34 6.76 4.87 -17.77
N ILE A 35 5.54 4.80 -18.33
CA ILE A 35 4.42 4.16 -17.63
C ILE A 35 4.75 2.70 -17.30
N LEU A 36 5.22 1.92 -18.29
CA LEU A 36 5.64 0.53 -18.07
C LEU A 36 6.75 0.41 -17.02
N LEU A 37 7.70 1.34 -17.00
CA LEU A 37 8.75 1.39 -16.00
C LEU A 37 8.19 1.62 -14.59
N TYR A 38 7.26 2.56 -14.40
CA TYR A 38 6.65 2.78 -13.09
C TYR A 38 5.71 1.65 -12.66
N LEU A 39 5.02 1.00 -13.61
CA LEU A 39 4.24 -0.19 -13.32
C LEU A 39 5.15 -1.37 -12.92
N SER A 40 6.32 -1.53 -13.53
CA SER A 40 7.27 -2.57 -13.10
C SER A 40 7.83 -2.27 -11.72
N TYR A 41 8.07 -1.00 -11.39
CA TYR A 41 8.43 -0.59 -10.03
C TYR A 41 7.34 -0.88 -8.99
N ALA A 42 6.07 -0.98 -9.37
CA ALA A 42 5.03 -1.42 -8.44
C ALA A 42 5.16 -2.89 -8.03
N VAL A 43 5.83 -3.75 -8.82
CA VAL A 43 5.91 -5.21 -8.58
C VAL A 43 7.32 -5.67 -8.22
N LEU A 44 8.34 -5.10 -8.87
CA LEU A 44 9.74 -5.47 -8.72
C LEU A 44 10.21 -5.56 -7.26
N PRO A 45 9.89 -4.63 -6.36
CA PRO A 45 10.41 -4.70 -5.00
C PRO A 45 9.78 -5.89 -4.24
N GLY A 46 8.53 -6.23 -4.58
CA GLY A 46 7.85 -7.42 -4.08
C GLY A 46 8.50 -8.72 -4.53
N LEU A 47 8.91 -8.77 -5.81
CA LEU A 47 9.68 -9.89 -6.37
C LEU A 47 11.02 -10.06 -5.67
N LEU A 48 11.73 -8.96 -5.41
CA LEU A 48 12.98 -8.99 -4.66
C LEU A 48 12.77 -9.53 -3.24
N VAL A 49 11.75 -9.06 -2.53
CA VAL A 49 11.41 -9.60 -1.20
C VAL A 49 11.09 -11.08 -1.28
N TYR A 50 10.26 -11.52 -2.23
CA TYR A 50 9.93 -12.94 -2.40
C TYR A 50 11.18 -13.80 -2.61
N LEU A 51 12.10 -13.37 -3.50
CA LEU A 51 13.35 -14.11 -3.73
C LEU A 51 14.21 -14.20 -2.47
N LEU A 52 14.26 -13.13 -1.66
CA LEU A 52 15.01 -13.09 -0.41
C LEU A 52 14.36 -13.93 0.69
N ILE A 53 13.03 -14.03 0.71
CA ILE A 53 12.26 -14.74 1.74
C ILE A 53 12.09 -16.24 1.41
N TYR A 54 11.91 -16.62 0.15
CA TYR A 54 11.66 -18.01 -0.24
C TYR A 54 12.96 -18.73 -0.59
N PRO A 55 13.53 -18.60 -1.81
CA PRO A 55 14.66 -19.43 -2.22
C PRO A 55 15.98 -19.05 -1.55
N LEU A 56 16.20 -17.76 -1.25
CA LEU A 56 17.51 -17.30 -0.75
C LEU A 56 17.60 -17.27 0.78
N ARG A 57 16.48 -17.45 1.50
CA ARG A 57 16.46 -17.39 2.96
C ARG A 57 17.44 -18.35 3.63
N PRO A 58 17.55 -19.64 3.26
CA PRO A 58 18.53 -20.54 3.88
C PRO A 58 19.98 -20.05 3.72
N LEU A 59 20.32 -19.50 2.55
CA LEU A 59 21.64 -18.92 2.30
C LEU A 59 21.87 -17.70 3.19
N LEU A 60 20.92 -16.78 3.27
CA LEU A 60 21.01 -15.60 4.14
C LEU A 60 21.15 -15.99 5.63
N MET A 61 20.41 -17.01 6.07
CA MET A 61 20.55 -17.57 7.41
C MET A 61 21.98 -18.11 7.64
N SER A 62 22.54 -18.87 6.69
CA SER A 62 23.91 -19.39 6.83
C SER A 62 24.98 -18.29 6.85
N LEU A 63 24.77 -17.19 6.11
CA LEU A 63 25.73 -16.08 6.03
C LEU A 63 25.68 -15.18 7.27
N THR A 64 24.51 -15.02 7.87
CA THR A 64 24.29 -14.09 8.98
C THR A 64 24.26 -14.76 10.36
N GLY A 65 24.02 -16.07 10.41
CA GLY A 65 23.75 -16.80 11.65
C GLY A 65 22.38 -16.48 12.27
N LEU A 66 21.53 -15.69 11.59
CA LEU A 66 20.22 -15.30 12.10
C LEU A 66 19.16 -16.37 11.83
N SER A 67 18.12 -16.38 12.66
CA SER A 67 16.95 -17.23 12.43
C SER A 67 16.14 -16.79 11.21
N SER A 68 15.35 -17.71 10.66
CA SER A 68 14.47 -17.49 9.50
C SER A 68 13.62 -16.22 9.63
N HIS A 69 13.04 -16.03 10.82
CA HIS A 69 12.21 -14.90 11.17
C HIS A 69 12.97 -13.56 11.16
N TYR A 70 14.15 -13.52 11.77
CA TYR A 70 14.98 -12.32 11.82
C TYR A 70 15.49 -11.92 10.43
N VAL A 71 15.87 -12.90 9.59
CA VAL A 71 16.27 -12.63 8.20
C VAL A 71 15.13 -11.98 7.43
N GLN A 72 13.93 -12.55 7.49
CA GLN A 72 12.75 -11.99 6.82
C GLN A 72 12.41 -10.59 7.33
N PHE A 73 12.46 -10.39 8.65
CA PHE A 73 12.22 -9.08 9.24
C PHE A 73 13.21 -8.04 8.70
N LEU A 74 14.50 -8.36 8.65
CA LEU A 74 15.52 -7.45 8.13
C LEU A 74 15.27 -7.12 6.65
N VAL A 75 14.94 -8.13 5.84
CA VAL A 75 14.58 -7.93 4.43
C VAL A 75 13.40 -6.96 4.31
N LEU A 76 12.34 -7.18 5.07
CA LEU A 76 11.15 -6.32 5.05
C LEU A 76 11.45 -4.92 5.58
N ALA A 77 12.22 -4.78 6.66
CA ALA A 77 12.58 -3.46 7.22
C ALA A 77 13.45 -2.65 6.25
N ILE A 78 14.41 -3.29 5.58
CA ILE A 78 15.24 -2.66 4.54
C ILE A 78 14.38 -2.26 3.34
N MET A 79 13.47 -3.12 2.90
CA MET A 79 12.56 -2.80 1.80
C MET A 79 11.64 -1.62 2.17
N ALA A 80 11.02 -1.69 3.34
CA ALA A 80 10.05 -0.74 3.81
C ALA A 80 10.66 0.65 4.09
N SER A 81 11.88 0.71 4.63
CA SER A 81 12.54 1.99 4.92
C SER A 81 13.40 2.48 3.76
N GLY A 82 14.17 1.59 3.13
CA GLY A 82 15.05 1.92 2.02
C GLY A 82 14.25 2.20 0.75
N TRP A 83 13.52 1.20 0.27
CA TRP A 83 12.80 1.35 -1.00
C TRP A 83 11.58 2.25 -0.84
N HIS A 84 10.71 2.04 0.15
CA HIS A 84 9.46 2.80 0.15
C HIS A 84 9.62 4.29 0.51
N ILE A 85 10.68 4.68 1.23
CA ILE A 85 10.92 6.07 1.62
C ILE A 85 12.04 6.70 0.81
N LEU A 86 13.23 6.10 0.81
CA LEU A 86 14.40 6.74 0.21
C LEU A 86 14.31 6.77 -1.32
N PHE A 87 13.79 5.71 -1.97
CA PHE A 87 13.69 5.68 -3.43
C PHE A 87 12.78 6.79 -3.98
N PRO A 88 11.54 7.03 -3.50
CA PRO A 88 10.74 8.17 -3.94
C PRO A 88 11.43 9.51 -3.74
N LEU A 89 12.03 9.73 -2.57
CA LEU A 89 12.72 10.99 -2.28
C LEU A 89 13.92 11.20 -3.22
N PHE A 90 14.68 10.15 -3.48
CA PHE A 90 15.79 10.14 -4.42
C PHE A 90 15.29 10.46 -5.84
N MET A 91 14.28 9.75 -6.33
CA MET A 91 13.74 9.97 -7.68
C MET A 91 13.18 11.38 -7.84
N LEU A 92 12.41 11.87 -6.87
CA LEU A 92 11.86 13.23 -6.92
C LEU A 92 12.96 14.30 -6.90
N LYS A 93 14.03 14.09 -6.12
CA LYS A 93 15.13 15.04 -6.03
C LYS A 93 16.03 15.02 -7.27
N PHE A 94 16.43 13.84 -7.73
CA PHE A 94 17.50 13.69 -8.72
C PHE A 94 16.99 13.48 -10.14
N VAL A 95 15.81 12.90 -10.32
CA VAL A 95 15.17 12.71 -11.63
C VAL A 95 14.22 13.86 -11.91
N ASP A 96 13.27 14.13 -11.01
CA ASP A 96 12.29 15.21 -11.21
C ASP A 96 12.79 16.61 -10.83
N LYS A 97 14.00 16.71 -10.27
CA LYS A 97 14.66 17.96 -9.86
C LYS A 97 13.86 18.80 -8.86
N LEU A 98 13.01 18.15 -8.06
CA LEU A 98 12.23 18.82 -7.02
C LEU A 98 13.11 19.17 -5.81
N THR A 99 12.81 20.32 -5.19
CA THR A 99 13.31 20.63 -3.84
C THR A 99 12.67 19.70 -2.81
N PHE A 100 13.28 19.54 -1.64
CA PHE A 100 12.72 18.69 -0.57
C PHE A 100 11.28 19.09 -0.21
N LYS A 101 11.01 20.39 -0.11
CA LYS A 101 9.66 20.92 0.14
C LYS A 101 8.69 20.55 -0.98
N GLN A 102 9.10 20.68 -2.24
CA GLN A 102 8.28 20.25 -3.37
C GLN A 102 8.06 18.73 -3.39
N SER A 103 9.04 17.93 -2.99
CA SER A 103 8.88 16.47 -2.86
C SER A 103 7.83 16.13 -1.80
N LEU A 104 7.85 16.78 -0.63
CA LEU A 104 6.82 16.56 0.40
C LEU A 104 5.42 16.96 -0.10
N VAL A 105 5.31 18.10 -0.80
CA VAL A 105 4.06 18.51 -1.46
C VAL A 105 3.63 17.49 -2.49
N TYR A 106 4.56 17.03 -3.34
CA TYR A 106 4.31 16.03 -4.37
C TYR A 106 3.79 14.74 -3.76
N LEU A 107 4.40 14.26 -2.67
CA LEU A 107 4.00 13.05 -1.95
C LEU A 107 2.65 13.19 -1.24
N GLY A 108 2.13 14.40 -1.05
CA GLY A 108 0.83 14.65 -0.42
C GLY A 108 0.91 15.00 1.07
N PHE A 109 2.10 15.29 1.59
CA PHE A 109 2.33 15.86 2.91
C PHE A 109 2.11 17.38 2.89
N ARG A 110 0.86 17.78 2.64
CA ARG A 110 0.46 19.19 2.54
C ARG A 110 -0.45 19.59 3.70
N LYS A 111 -1.16 20.70 3.54
CA LYS A 111 -2.09 21.25 4.54
C LYS A 111 -3.03 20.17 5.07
N TRP A 112 -3.22 20.22 6.37
CA TRP A 112 -4.15 19.35 7.10
C TRP A 112 -5.54 19.37 6.47
N ASP A 113 -6.18 18.21 6.39
CA ASP A 113 -7.53 18.04 5.84
C ASP A 113 -8.46 17.49 6.92
N THR A 114 -8.89 18.35 7.84
CA THR A 114 -9.75 17.97 8.97
C THR A 114 -11.03 17.26 8.51
N ARG A 115 -11.67 17.73 7.44
CA ARG A 115 -12.87 17.07 6.87
C ARG A 115 -12.54 15.69 6.33
N GLY A 116 -11.42 15.57 5.61
CA GLY A 116 -10.90 14.29 5.12
C GLY A 116 -10.74 13.28 6.26
N LEU A 117 -10.12 13.71 7.36
CA LEU A 117 -9.74 12.84 8.47
C LEU A 117 -10.90 12.53 9.43
N LEU A 118 -11.73 13.51 9.77
CA LEU A 118 -12.76 13.35 10.80
C LEU A 118 -14.12 12.93 10.26
N VAL A 119 -14.36 13.05 8.95
CA VAL A 119 -15.66 12.77 8.35
C VAL A 119 -15.54 11.75 7.22
N ILE A 120 -14.70 12.04 6.21
CA ILE A 120 -14.65 11.21 5.00
C ILE A 120 -13.97 9.86 5.29
N LEU A 121 -12.87 9.87 6.04
CA LEU A 121 -12.17 8.64 6.43
C LEU A 121 -13.11 7.70 7.22
N PRO A 122 -13.80 8.11 8.31
CA PRO A 122 -14.77 7.24 8.98
C PRO A 122 -15.87 6.69 8.08
N ILE A 123 -16.45 7.52 7.20
CA ILE A 123 -17.48 7.08 6.24
C ILE A 123 -16.92 5.99 5.33
N ILE A 124 -15.75 6.23 4.75
CA ILE A 124 -15.09 5.28 3.84
C ILE A 124 -14.70 4.00 4.57
N THR A 125 -14.23 4.07 5.81
CA THR A 125 -13.90 2.90 6.62
C THR A 125 -15.12 2.03 6.89
N VAL A 126 -16.26 2.64 7.25
CA VAL A 126 -17.51 1.91 7.47
C VAL A 126 -17.99 1.27 6.17
N LEU A 127 -18.00 2.02 5.06
CA LEU A 127 -18.41 1.50 3.76
C LEU A 127 -17.52 0.34 3.30
N PHE A 128 -16.19 0.50 3.38
CA PHE A 128 -15.24 -0.56 3.05
C PHE A 128 -15.49 -1.80 3.89
N THR A 129 -15.66 -1.65 5.21
CA THR A 129 -15.92 -2.77 6.12
C THR A 129 -17.20 -3.48 5.70
N LEU A 130 -18.33 -2.78 5.57
CA LEU A 130 -19.61 -3.38 5.20
C LEU A 130 -19.56 -4.11 3.86
N LEU A 131 -18.89 -3.52 2.86
CA LEU A 131 -18.77 -4.11 1.52
C LEU A 131 -17.82 -5.32 1.48
N SER A 132 -16.82 -5.35 2.35
CA SER A 132 -15.84 -6.45 2.40
C SER A 132 -16.30 -7.64 3.24
N LEU A 133 -17.18 -7.47 4.23
CA LEU A 133 -17.61 -8.56 5.13
C LEU A 133 -18.15 -9.81 4.40
N PRO A 134 -19.04 -9.70 3.37
CA PRO A 134 -19.50 -10.88 2.64
C PRO A 134 -18.36 -11.61 1.94
N TYR A 135 -17.42 -10.87 1.36
CA TYR A 135 -16.24 -11.43 0.73
C TYR A 135 -15.34 -12.14 1.75
N MET A 136 -15.09 -11.50 2.89
CA MET A 136 -14.28 -12.05 3.97
C MET A 136 -14.87 -13.34 4.51
N LYS A 137 -16.20 -13.46 4.58
CA LYS A 137 -16.87 -14.67 5.05
C LYS A 137 -16.79 -15.82 4.04
N TRP A 138 -17.05 -15.54 2.77
CA TRP A 138 -17.38 -16.60 1.79
C TRP A 138 -16.31 -16.86 0.73
N ILE A 139 -15.49 -15.86 0.39
CA ILE A 139 -14.56 -15.93 -0.73
C ILE A 139 -13.11 -15.93 -0.25
N PHE A 140 -12.78 -15.10 0.74
CA PHE A 140 -11.42 -14.99 1.25
C PHE A 140 -10.86 -16.33 1.78
N PRO A 141 -11.55 -17.09 2.67
CA PRO A 141 -11.00 -18.33 3.23
C PRO A 141 -10.69 -19.42 2.20
N PRO A 142 -11.59 -19.79 1.27
CA PRO A 142 -11.27 -20.82 0.29
C PRO A 142 -10.18 -20.35 -0.69
N LEU A 143 -10.13 -19.06 -1.05
CA LEU A 143 -9.12 -18.53 -1.95
C LEU A 143 -7.73 -18.49 -1.29
N SER A 144 -7.63 -18.03 -0.04
CA SER A 144 -6.36 -18.01 0.68
C SER A 144 -5.83 -19.41 0.95
N THR A 145 -6.73 -20.35 1.31
CA THR A 145 -6.39 -21.76 1.50
C THR A 145 -5.89 -22.39 0.20
N PHE A 146 -6.58 -22.14 -0.93
CA PHE A 146 -6.15 -22.64 -2.24
C PHE A 146 -4.75 -22.13 -2.62
N LEU A 147 -4.48 -20.83 -2.40
CA LEU A 147 -3.18 -20.24 -2.68
C LEU A 147 -2.08 -20.81 -1.77
N ASP A 148 -2.35 -21.03 -0.47
CA ASP A 148 -1.38 -21.58 0.48
C ASP A 148 -1.04 -23.06 0.22
N GLN A 149 -1.89 -23.79 -0.50
CA GLN A 149 -1.62 -25.15 -0.95
C GLN A 149 -0.62 -25.22 -2.12
N MET A 150 -0.37 -24.10 -2.80
CA MET A 150 0.60 -24.06 -3.89
C MET A 150 2.02 -24.03 -3.32
N PRO A 151 2.92 -24.97 -3.68
CA PRO A 151 4.26 -25.06 -3.08
C PRO A 151 5.10 -23.78 -3.20
N VAL A 152 4.87 -23.00 -4.26
CA VAL A 152 5.57 -21.73 -4.51
C VAL A 152 5.09 -20.58 -3.62
N PHE A 153 3.91 -20.69 -3.00
CA PHE A 153 3.33 -19.64 -2.15
C PHE A 153 3.13 -20.08 -0.70
N HIS A 154 3.39 -21.35 -0.39
CA HIS A 154 3.12 -21.92 0.91
C HIS A 154 3.91 -21.24 2.02
N MET A 155 3.18 -20.67 2.99
CA MET A 155 3.74 -19.98 4.16
C MET A 155 3.82 -20.93 5.36
N GLY A 156 4.87 -21.77 5.37
CA GLY A 156 5.13 -22.69 6.49
C GLY A 156 5.55 -21.99 7.79
N GLU A 157 5.80 -22.78 8.85
CA GLU A 157 6.19 -22.29 10.19
C GLU A 157 7.43 -21.38 10.21
N TRP A 158 8.25 -21.45 9.17
CA TRP A 158 9.42 -20.60 9.01
C TRP A 158 9.08 -19.17 8.61
N HIS A 159 7.86 -18.90 8.12
CA HIS A 159 7.44 -17.65 7.49
C HIS A 159 7.02 -16.62 8.53
N ILE A 160 7.46 -15.37 8.36
CA ILE A 160 7.25 -14.30 9.34
C ILE A 160 5.78 -13.99 9.64
N TYR A 161 4.88 -14.27 8.71
CA TYR A 161 3.43 -14.13 8.91
C TYR A 161 2.88 -15.04 10.02
N ARG A 162 3.60 -16.12 10.38
CA ARG A 162 3.22 -17.04 11.46
C ARG A 162 3.76 -16.61 12.84
N GLN A 163 4.54 -15.53 12.90
CA GLN A 163 5.10 -14.99 14.14
C GLN A 163 4.28 -13.83 14.70
N GLY A 164 4.31 -13.61 16.01
CA GLY A 164 3.73 -12.43 16.63
C GLY A 164 4.39 -11.14 16.14
N TYR A 165 3.59 -10.14 15.79
CA TYR A 165 4.02 -8.84 15.24
C TYR A 165 5.03 -8.08 16.15
N TYR A 166 5.08 -8.42 17.44
CA TYR A 166 5.87 -7.72 18.47
C TYR A 166 7.09 -8.50 18.97
N ASP A 167 7.41 -9.65 18.37
CA ASP A 167 8.49 -10.54 18.83
C ASP A 167 9.90 -10.12 18.35
N PHE A 168 10.05 -8.87 17.92
CA PHE A 168 11.29 -8.31 17.35
C PHE A 168 11.88 -7.20 18.23
N PRO A 169 13.21 -6.96 18.14
CA PRO A 169 13.85 -5.86 18.85
C PRO A 169 13.16 -4.51 18.54
N TRP A 170 12.83 -3.76 19.58
CA TRP A 170 12.01 -2.55 19.46
C TRP A 170 12.50 -1.51 18.43
N PRO A 171 13.81 -1.27 18.21
CA PRO A 171 14.24 -0.27 17.23
C PRO A 171 13.94 -0.73 15.80
N LEU A 172 14.15 -2.02 15.55
CA LEU A 172 13.86 -2.67 14.27
C LEU A 172 12.36 -2.68 14.01
N LEU A 173 11.55 -2.94 15.05
CA LEU A 173 10.10 -2.85 14.98
C LEU A 173 9.64 -1.44 14.59
N VAL A 174 10.16 -0.38 15.22
CA VAL A 174 9.78 1.01 14.90
C VAL A 174 10.11 1.35 13.44
N ILE A 175 11.30 0.98 12.97
CA ILE A 175 11.73 1.16 11.57
C ILE A 175 10.79 0.40 10.63
N GLY A 176 10.48 -0.85 10.96
CA GLY A 176 9.53 -1.68 10.22
C GLY A 176 8.14 -1.06 10.16
N LEU A 177 7.58 -0.59 11.27
CA LEU A 177 6.23 0.01 11.33
C LEU A 177 6.16 1.34 10.58
N ILE A 178 7.17 2.20 10.69
CA ILE A 178 7.24 3.45 9.93
C ILE A 178 7.34 3.15 8.44
N GLY A 179 8.24 2.26 8.04
CA GLY A 179 8.39 1.85 6.64
C GLY A 179 7.11 1.19 6.09
N ASN A 180 6.46 0.34 6.89
CA ASN A 180 5.26 -0.38 6.49
C ASN A 180 4.07 0.56 6.30
N PHE A 181 3.75 1.41 7.28
CA PHE A 181 2.55 2.24 7.20
C PHE A 181 2.78 3.56 6.47
N ILE A 182 3.88 4.24 6.75
CA ILE A 182 4.17 5.54 6.15
C ILE A 182 4.92 5.35 4.85
N GLY A 183 5.94 4.48 4.84
CA GLY A 183 6.73 4.21 3.65
C GLY A 183 5.88 3.67 2.50
N GLU A 184 5.09 2.61 2.70
CA GLU A 184 4.24 2.08 1.62
C GLU A 184 3.30 3.12 1.05
N GLU A 185 2.71 3.96 1.89
CA GLU A 185 1.84 5.03 1.44
C GLU A 185 2.62 6.11 0.67
N ILE A 186 3.83 6.46 1.11
CA ILE A 186 4.75 7.33 0.34
C ILE A 186 5.03 6.73 -1.03
N TYR A 187 5.34 5.45 -1.09
CA TYR A 187 5.77 4.77 -2.30
C TYR A 187 4.63 4.57 -3.29
N PHE A 188 3.57 3.88 -2.87
CA PHE A 188 2.46 3.54 -3.75
C PHE A 188 1.59 4.77 -4.01
N ARG A 189 1.02 5.39 -2.98
CA ARG A 189 -0.01 6.42 -3.17
C ARG A 189 0.61 7.82 -3.32
N GLY A 190 1.72 8.07 -2.64
CA GLY A 190 2.44 9.33 -2.68
C GLY A 190 3.22 9.52 -3.97
N TYR A 191 3.83 8.46 -4.51
CA TYR A 191 4.74 8.50 -5.65
C TYR A 191 4.21 7.77 -6.89
N LEU A 192 4.06 6.44 -6.84
CA LEU A 192 3.71 5.65 -8.03
C LEU A 192 2.35 6.01 -8.63
N LEU A 193 1.32 6.19 -7.79
CA LEU A 193 -0.04 6.58 -8.22
C LEU A 193 -0.01 7.86 -9.07
N LYS A 194 0.82 8.81 -8.66
CA LYS A 194 0.97 10.10 -9.35
C LYS A 194 1.80 9.94 -10.61
N LYS A 195 2.85 9.12 -10.59
CA LYS A 195 3.62 8.81 -11.80
C LYS A 195 2.78 8.18 -12.90
N ILE A 196 1.82 7.34 -12.56
CA ILE A 196 0.94 6.68 -13.54
C ILE A 196 -0.42 7.38 -13.72
N GLY A 197 -0.58 8.60 -13.20
CA GLY A 197 -1.87 9.32 -13.12
C GLY A 197 -2.58 9.56 -14.47
N ARG A 198 -1.84 9.47 -15.59
CA ARG A 198 -2.39 9.52 -16.94
C ARG A 198 -3.28 8.33 -17.30
N LEU A 199 -3.17 7.21 -16.58
CA LEU A 199 -4.01 6.04 -16.82
C LEU A 199 -5.41 6.29 -16.25
N ARG A 200 -6.45 6.02 -17.06
CA ARG A 200 -7.86 6.21 -16.67
C ARG A 200 -8.24 5.47 -15.38
N TYR A 201 -7.63 4.32 -15.13
CA TYR A 201 -7.87 3.46 -13.97
C TYR A 201 -6.61 3.31 -13.11
N ASP A 202 -5.77 4.34 -13.07
CA ASP A 202 -4.51 4.38 -12.29
C ASP A 202 -4.67 3.83 -10.87
N TRP A 203 -5.70 4.26 -10.14
CA TRP A 203 -5.98 3.83 -8.77
C TRP A 203 -6.25 2.33 -8.68
N LEU A 204 -7.03 1.78 -9.60
CA LEU A 204 -7.40 0.36 -9.60
C LEU A 204 -6.20 -0.49 -10.02
N ILE A 205 -5.50 -0.07 -11.07
CA ILE A 205 -4.29 -0.73 -11.55
C ILE A 205 -3.29 -0.80 -10.39
N LEU A 206 -3.04 0.31 -9.70
CA LEU A 206 -2.12 0.33 -8.58
C LEU A 206 -2.61 -0.52 -7.40
N SER A 207 -3.91 -0.49 -7.09
CA SER A 207 -4.49 -1.32 -6.01
C SER A 207 -4.27 -2.81 -6.26
N VAL A 208 -4.40 -3.26 -7.52
CA VAL A 208 -4.12 -4.64 -7.92
C VAL A 208 -2.62 -4.93 -7.86
N LEU A 209 -1.78 -4.04 -8.41
CA LEU A 209 -0.32 -4.22 -8.38
C LEU A 209 0.24 -4.22 -6.94
N PHE A 210 -0.38 -3.48 -6.03
CA PHE A 210 -0.06 -3.51 -4.60
C PHE A 210 -0.33 -4.89 -3.97
N GLN A 211 -1.35 -5.63 -4.43
CA GLN A 211 -1.53 -7.02 -3.99
C GLN A 211 -0.45 -7.93 -4.56
N PHE A 212 -0.08 -7.75 -5.84
CA PHE A 212 1.01 -8.50 -6.46
C PHE A 212 2.38 -8.20 -5.83
N TYR A 213 2.61 -6.96 -5.39
CA TYR A 213 3.79 -6.57 -4.63
C TYR A 213 3.99 -7.44 -3.38
N HIS A 214 2.89 -7.81 -2.72
CA HIS A 214 2.92 -8.68 -1.54
C HIS A 214 3.03 -10.17 -1.87
N MET A 215 3.69 -10.53 -2.98
CA MET A 215 3.87 -11.93 -3.39
C MET A 215 4.64 -12.80 -2.38
N TRP A 216 5.42 -12.18 -1.47
CA TRP A 216 6.04 -12.91 -0.37
C TRP A 216 5.00 -13.45 0.64
N GLN A 217 3.82 -12.83 0.74
CA GLN A 217 2.67 -13.32 1.50
C GLN A 217 1.45 -13.53 0.57
N ALA A 218 1.71 -14.11 -0.62
CA ALA A 218 0.72 -14.28 -1.67
C ALA A 218 -0.60 -14.91 -1.21
N PRO A 219 -0.64 -15.96 -0.35
CA PRO A 219 -1.91 -16.55 0.05
C PRO A 219 -2.88 -15.58 0.70
N ILE A 220 -2.37 -14.57 1.39
CA ILE A 220 -3.18 -13.56 2.08
C ILE A 220 -3.49 -12.41 1.12
N ASN A 221 -2.46 -11.80 0.55
CA ASN A 221 -2.63 -10.59 -0.26
C ASN A 221 -3.27 -10.84 -1.62
N TRP A 222 -2.96 -11.96 -2.28
CA TRP A 222 -3.58 -12.24 -3.57
C TRP A 222 -5.05 -12.65 -3.42
N ALA A 223 -5.42 -13.19 -2.25
CA ALA A 223 -6.81 -13.37 -1.89
C ALA A 223 -7.57 -12.04 -1.70
N PHE A 224 -6.88 -10.89 -1.62
CA PHE A 224 -7.50 -9.56 -1.64
C PHE A 224 -7.61 -8.94 -3.05
N ILE A 225 -7.06 -9.55 -4.11
CA ILE A 225 -7.14 -8.99 -5.48
C ILE A 225 -8.58 -8.68 -5.91
N PRO A 226 -9.58 -9.57 -5.71
CA PRO A 226 -10.96 -9.24 -6.06
C PRO A 226 -11.55 -8.07 -5.26
N LEU A 227 -11.03 -7.82 -4.04
CA LEU A 227 -11.41 -6.67 -3.22
C LEU A 227 -10.67 -5.38 -3.60
N ALA A 228 -9.64 -5.43 -4.44
CA ALA A 228 -8.85 -4.26 -4.82
C ALA A 228 -9.70 -3.10 -5.39
N VAL A 229 -10.87 -3.40 -5.96
CA VAL A 229 -11.79 -2.39 -6.51
C VAL A 229 -12.42 -1.48 -5.44
N ILE A 230 -12.46 -1.94 -4.19
CA ILE A 230 -13.04 -1.20 -3.07
C ILE A 230 -12.00 -0.79 -2.00
N ILE A 231 -10.71 -1.15 -2.18
CA ILE A 231 -9.65 -0.73 -1.25
C ILE A 231 -9.49 0.79 -1.36
N PRO A 232 -9.64 1.53 -0.25
CA PRO A 232 -9.81 2.98 -0.34
C PRO A 232 -8.52 3.80 -0.29
N CYS A 233 -7.33 3.23 -0.09
CA CYS A 233 -6.09 4.02 0.06
C CYS A 233 -5.86 4.97 -1.14
N GLU A 234 -5.90 4.44 -2.36
CA GLU A 234 -5.74 5.21 -3.60
C GLU A 234 -6.89 6.20 -3.79
N ILE A 235 -8.11 5.78 -3.46
CA ILE A 235 -9.32 6.60 -3.58
C ILE A 235 -9.22 7.81 -2.64
N LEU A 236 -8.84 7.60 -1.37
CA LEU A 236 -8.65 8.64 -0.37
C LEU A 236 -7.64 9.69 -0.85
N VAL A 237 -6.51 9.26 -1.40
CA VAL A 237 -5.47 10.17 -1.90
C VAL A 237 -5.95 10.97 -3.10
N LYS A 238 -6.68 10.37 -4.04
CA LYS A 238 -7.26 11.11 -5.18
C LYS A 238 -8.36 12.08 -4.76
N LEU A 239 -9.23 11.67 -3.84
CA LEU A 239 -10.33 12.51 -3.37
C LEU A 239 -9.83 13.69 -2.53
N ARG A 240 -8.85 13.46 -1.66
CA ARG A 240 -8.46 14.41 -0.60
C ARG A 240 -7.14 15.11 -0.85
N LYS A 241 -6.34 14.62 -1.82
CA LYS A 241 -5.03 15.18 -2.22
C LYS A 241 -4.06 15.27 -1.04
N ASN A 242 -4.16 14.27 -0.17
CA ASN A 242 -3.45 14.22 1.08
C ASN A 242 -3.21 12.74 1.45
N LEU A 243 -2.03 12.45 1.97
CA LEU A 243 -1.60 11.09 2.29
C LEU A 243 -2.03 10.61 3.69
N TYR A 244 -2.28 11.51 4.64
CA TYR A 244 -2.59 11.16 6.03
C TYR A 244 -3.82 10.26 6.16
N GLY A 245 -4.86 10.49 5.36
CA GLY A 245 -6.06 9.65 5.39
C GLY A 245 -5.77 8.20 4.99
N ALA A 246 -4.94 8.00 3.96
CA ALA A 246 -4.53 6.67 3.54
C ALA A 246 -3.58 6.01 4.54
N ILE A 247 -2.65 6.75 5.15
CA ILE A 247 -1.80 6.25 6.24
C ILE A 247 -2.65 5.75 7.41
N LEU A 248 -3.60 6.55 7.89
CA LEU A 248 -4.46 6.14 9.01
C LEU A 248 -5.36 4.95 8.65
N PHE A 249 -5.88 4.92 7.42
CA PHE A 249 -6.65 3.77 6.95
C PHE A 249 -5.78 2.51 6.87
N HIS A 250 -4.55 2.62 6.38
CA HIS A 250 -3.62 1.52 6.28
C HIS A 250 -3.24 0.96 7.66
N VAL A 251 -3.01 1.83 8.64
CA VAL A 251 -2.84 1.44 10.05
C VAL A 251 -4.08 0.70 10.56
N TYR A 252 -5.29 1.21 10.32
CA TYR A 252 -6.54 0.57 10.73
C TYR A 252 -6.68 -0.86 10.17
N ILE A 253 -6.40 -1.06 8.88
CA ILE A 253 -6.50 -2.38 8.25
C ILE A 253 -5.57 -3.41 8.90
N ASN A 254 -4.33 -3.02 9.19
CA ASN A 254 -3.35 -3.94 9.75
C ASN A 254 -3.48 -4.17 11.26
N THR A 255 -4.15 -3.27 11.99
CA THR A 255 -4.15 -3.32 13.47
C THR A 255 -5.52 -3.61 14.07
N VAL A 256 -6.61 -3.17 13.45
CA VAL A 256 -7.96 -3.23 14.02
C VAL A 256 -8.89 -4.07 13.16
N TRP A 257 -8.79 -3.96 11.83
CA TRP A 257 -9.79 -4.55 10.94
C TRP A 257 -9.85 -6.07 11.02
N GLY A 258 -8.72 -6.77 11.21
CA GLY A 258 -8.72 -8.22 11.41
C GLY A 258 -9.52 -8.66 12.65
N ALA A 259 -9.49 -7.88 13.74
CA ALA A 259 -10.34 -8.16 14.91
C ALA A 259 -11.82 -7.91 14.62
N VAL A 260 -12.13 -6.90 13.78
CA VAL A 260 -13.50 -6.59 13.35
C VAL A 260 -14.06 -7.73 12.48
N THR A 261 -13.30 -8.23 11.51
CA THR A 261 -13.73 -9.35 10.66
C THR A 261 -13.88 -10.63 11.48
N LEU A 262 -12.96 -10.90 12.40
CA LEU A 262 -13.03 -12.06 13.28
C LEU A 262 -14.31 -12.02 14.13
N TYR A 263 -14.63 -10.86 14.73
CA TYR A 263 -15.82 -10.71 15.56
C TYR A 263 -17.13 -10.79 14.76
N LEU A 264 -17.19 -10.17 13.58
CA LEU A 264 -18.43 -10.05 12.82
C LEU A 264 -18.73 -11.24 11.90
N VAL A 265 -17.70 -11.89 11.35
CA VAL A 265 -17.85 -12.97 10.37
C VAL A 265 -17.00 -14.20 10.66
N GLY A 266 -16.20 -14.22 11.74
CA GLY A 266 -15.42 -15.38 12.16
C GLY A 266 -14.16 -15.62 11.31
N VAL A 267 -13.66 -14.60 10.61
CA VAL A 267 -12.51 -14.68 9.69
C VAL A 267 -11.48 -13.59 10.00
#